data_AF-A0A1F4LKG8-F1
#
_entry.id   AF-A0A1F4LKG8-F1
#
_cell.length_a   1.000
_cell.length_b   1.000
_cell.length_c   1.000
_cell.angle_alpha   90.00
_cell.angle_beta   90.00
_cell.angle_gamma   90.00
#
_symmetry.space_group_name_H-M   'P 1'
#
loop_
_entity.id
_entity.type
_entity.pdbx_description
1 polymer ?
#
loop_
_entity_poly.entity_id
_entity_poly.type
_entity_poly.pdbx_seq_one_letter_code
_entity_poly.pdbx_strand_id
1 'polypeptide(L)'
;MNIKRFHAATSREALAKARMAFGEGTLILSNRPTANGVEVVATAEDALGSIDQAHEGFQAERRLDVAHTPTPSRKPLQERAALEVRNPVKEDTEQLAMSTLSFQDYVRERMLRRRHEALQDNRPLDAAMLERGPEPARERPAPAQVVRHNPLRPVQPMPEAPMRNPVRREHAAPSLAAPAVDPQGLMHELQSMKELIEDRFNTLSWLGQARQNPIHSNLMLKMIRAGYSPSLARAILERMPEDMDAAESVRWLMDVLERNLRTDAGGRPLYEEGGIFALVGSTGVGKTTTTAKLAAMCARIHGPGSVGLITLDTYRVGAHDQLRSYGRMLGIVAHLAHDRAALQDLLGLLSSKKMVLIDTTGIAPRDPRKRDMLEVLDLPHVNRLLVLNASCHGDTLDDTLTAFKTDGSQQAILSKVDEAVKLGPAIDALIRHQMVLRGVTNGQRVPEDWEAADAHKLVGASMRSPVRSAFDPKASDLNFFFSHAPDHVREKGMIDA
;
A
#
# COMPACT_ATOMS: atom_id res chain seq x y z
N MET A 1 -32.90 19.15 -13.38
CA MET A 1 -31.97 19.60 -12.31
C MET A 1 -31.80 21.12 -12.40
N ASN A 2 -32.23 21.87 -11.39
CA ASN A 2 -32.17 23.35 -11.41
C ASN A 2 -30.90 23.81 -10.69
N ILE A 3 -29.79 23.95 -11.44
CA ILE A 3 -28.47 24.34 -10.90
C ILE A 3 -28.28 25.85 -11.13
N LYS A 4 -27.93 26.59 -10.08
CA LYS A 4 -27.65 28.04 -10.17
C LYS A 4 -26.28 28.39 -9.63
N ARG A 5 -25.68 29.45 -10.19
CA ARG A 5 -24.37 29.98 -9.80
C ARG A 5 -24.56 31.34 -9.12
N PHE A 6 -23.85 31.56 -8.02
CA PHE A 6 -23.91 32.76 -7.20
C PHE A 6 -22.52 33.36 -7.07
N HIS A 7 -22.39 34.67 -7.32
CA HIS A 7 -21.14 35.40 -7.16
C HIS A 7 -21.27 36.45 -6.05
N ALA A 8 -20.25 36.57 -5.21
CA ALA A 8 -20.15 37.63 -4.20
C ALA A 8 -18.69 37.96 -3.86
N ALA A 9 -18.46 39.09 -3.18
CA ALA A 9 -17.11 39.49 -2.80
C ALA A 9 -16.48 38.53 -1.78
N THR A 10 -17.32 37.88 -0.95
CA THR A 10 -16.88 36.91 0.06
C THR A 10 -17.66 35.59 -0.03
N SER A 11 -17.03 34.49 0.40
CA SER A 11 -17.67 33.16 0.44
C SER A 11 -18.94 33.15 1.28
N ARG A 12 -18.96 33.93 2.37
CA ARG A 12 -20.11 34.01 3.28
C ARG A 12 -21.33 34.63 2.60
N GLU A 13 -21.14 35.67 1.80
CA GLU A 13 -22.21 36.29 1.02
C GLU A 13 -22.69 35.37 -0.12
N ALA A 14 -21.77 34.69 -0.81
CA ALA A 14 -22.16 33.78 -1.90
C ALA A 14 -22.98 32.58 -1.37
N LEU A 15 -22.62 32.05 -0.20
CA LEU A 15 -23.38 31.00 0.49
C LEU A 15 -24.73 31.50 1.02
N ALA A 16 -24.79 32.73 1.54
CA ALA A 16 -26.04 33.34 1.98
C ALA A 16 -27.01 33.52 0.80
N LYS A 17 -26.52 33.95 -0.37
CA LYS A 17 -27.32 34.04 -1.61
C LYS A 17 -27.82 32.67 -2.07
N ALA A 18 -26.98 31.63 -2.00
CA ALA A 18 -27.38 30.28 -2.33
C ALA A 18 -28.51 29.77 -1.41
N ARG A 19 -28.39 29.99 -0.10
CA ARG A 19 -29.42 29.63 0.90
C ARG A 19 -30.71 30.43 0.75
N MET A 20 -30.63 31.72 0.42
CA MET A 20 -31.83 32.51 0.11
C MET A 20 -32.58 32.01 -1.14
N ALA A 21 -31.87 31.42 -2.09
CA ALA A 21 -32.46 30.97 -3.35
C ALA A 21 -33.08 29.57 -3.27
N PHE A 22 -32.54 28.67 -2.44
CA PHE A 22 -32.97 27.27 -2.36
C PHE A 22 -33.49 26.85 -0.97
N GLY A 23 -33.50 27.74 0.02
CA GLY A 23 -34.02 27.47 1.36
C GLY A 23 -33.09 26.57 2.19
N GLU A 24 -33.64 25.91 3.21
CA GLU A 24 -32.82 25.04 4.10
C GLU A 24 -32.25 23.81 3.38
N GLY A 25 -32.91 23.31 2.32
CA GLY A 25 -32.46 22.20 1.47
C GLY A 25 -31.45 22.61 0.37
N THR A 26 -30.58 23.58 0.64
CA THR A 26 -29.57 24.04 -0.34
C THR A 26 -28.36 23.11 -0.36
N LEU A 27 -28.13 22.41 -1.46
CA LEU A 27 -26.92 21.62 -1.69
C LEU A 27 -25.88 22.42 -2.48
N ILE A 28 -24.68 22.58 -1.90
CA ILE A 28 -23.55 23.25 -2.56
C ILE A 28 -22.75 22.23 -3.36
N LEU A 29 -22.69 22.41 -4.68
CA LEU A 29 -21.98 21.54 -5.61
C LEU A 29 -20.53 21.97 -5.82
N SER A 30 -20.24 23.27 -5.77
CA SER A 30 -18.90 23.82 -5.97
C SER A 30 -18.74 25.18 -5.31
N ASN A 31 -17.53 25.47 -4.82
CA ASN A 31 -17.13 26.76 -4.29
C ASN A 31 -15.72 27.08 -4.81
N ARG A 32 -15.59 28.11 -5.66
CA ARG A 32 -14.31 28.51 -6.25
C ARG A 32 -14.03 30.01 -6.05
N PRO A 33 -12.81 30.38 -5.61
CA PRO A 33 -12.37 31.77 -5.68
C PRO A 33 -12.13 32.17 -7.15
N THR A 34 -12.48 33.42 -7.48
CA THR A 34 -12.37 34.03 -8.81
C THR A 34 -11.73 35.42 -8.68
N ALA A 35 -11.27 36.00 -9.78
CA ALA A 35 -10.60 37.30 -9.77
C ALA A 35 -11.44 38.44 -9.15
N ASN A 36 -12.78 38.31 -9.15
CA ASN A 36 -13.73 39.31 -8.66
C ASN A 36 -14.50 38.87 -7.39
N GLY A 37 -14.01 37.85 -6.67
CA GLY A 37 -14.66 37.34 -5.45
C GLY A 37 -14.81 35.81 -5.46
N VAL A 38 -15.94 35.30 -4.98
CA VAL A 38 -16.19 33.86 -4.82
C VAL A 38 -17.44 33.44 -5.60
N GLU A 39 -17.32 32.35 -6.34
CA GLU A 39 -18.42 31.71 -7.07
C GLU A 39 -18.85 30.42 -6.36
N VAL A 40 -20.14 30.32 -6.06
CA VAL A 40 -20.79 29.15 -5.45
C VAL A 40 -21.83 28.59 -6.41
N VAL A 41 -21.77 27.30 -6.70
CA VAL A 41 -22.76 26.58 -7.50
C VAL A 41 -23.61 25.73 -6.58
N ALA A 42 -24.93 25.87 -6.63
CA ALA A 42 -25.86 25.18 -5.74
C ALA A 42 -27.13 24.70 -6.46
N THR A 43 -27.81 23.72 -5.85
CA THR A 43 -29.12 23.20 -6.29
C THR A 43 -29.99 22.86 -5.08
N ALA A 44 -31.29 22.65 -5.28
CA ALA A 44 -32.20 22.18 -4.24
C ALA A 44 -32.08 20.66 -4.07
N GLU A 45 -32.14 20.19 -2.81
CA GLU A 45 -32.07 18.78 -2.41
C GLU A 45 -33.08 17.89 -3.16
N ASP A 46 -34.30 18.38 -3.38
CA ASP A 46 -35.37 17.65 -4.09
C ASP A 46 -35.08 17.39 -5.57
N ALA A 47 -34.11 18.09 -6.18
CA ALA A 47 -33.75 17.93 -7.59
C ALA A 47 -32.86 16.70 -7.87
N LEU A 48 -32.45 15.96 -6.83
CA LEU A 48 -31.67 14.73 -6.94
C LEU A 48 -32.54 13.45 -6.94
N GLY A 49 -33.82 13.54 -6.55
CA GLY A 49 -34.75 12.40 -6.52
C GLY A 49 -35.08 11.79 -7.89
N SER A 50 -34.76 12.49 -9.00
CA SER A 50 -34.95 11.96 -10.36
C SER A 50 -33.80 11.09 -10.87
N ILE A 51 -32.76 10.83 -10.06
CA ILE A 51 -31.64 9.93 -10.41
C ILE A 51 -31.82 8.54 -9.75
N ASP A 52 -32.54 8.46 -8.62
CA ASP A 52 -32.84 7.17 -7.94
C ASP A 52 -34.06 6.41 -8.51
N GLN A 53 -34.96 7.09 -9.24
CA GLN A 53 -36.15 6.44 -9.81
C GLN A 53 -35.88 5.52 -11.02
N ALA A 54 -34.62 5.36 -11.44
CA ALA A 54 -34.24 4.35 -12.44
C ALA A 54 -33.90 2.97 -11.81
N HIS A 55 -33.90 2.85 -10.47
CA HIS A 55 -33.49 1.61 -9.78
C HIS A 55 -34.55 0.96 -8.88
N GLU A 56 -35.70 1.58 -8.62
CA GLU A 56 -36.78 0.98 -7.79
C GLU A 56 -37.94 0.43 -8.64
N GLY A 57 -37.60 -0.34 -9.66
CA GLY A 57 -38.55 -1.06 -10.51
C GLY A 57 -38.80 -2.51 -10.10
N PHE A 58 -38.46 -2.96 -8.89
CA PHE A 58 -38.76 -4.32 -8.43
C PHE A 58 -38.76 -4.36 -6.90
N GLN A 59 -39.93 -4.16 -6.28
CA GLN A 59 -40.40 -4.88 -5.07
C GLN A 59 -41.65 -4.19 -4.52
N ALA A 60 -42.79 -4.47 -5.14
CA ALA A 60 -44.10 -4.21 -4.56
C ALA A 60 -44.97 -5.42 -4.81
N GLU A 61 -44.85 -6.45 -3.95
CA GLU A 61 -45.91 -7.43 -3.72
C GLU A 61 -45.62 -8.21 -2.43
N ARG A 62 -46.18 -7.69 -1.32
CA ARG A 62 -46.81 -8.44 -0.21
C ARG A 62 -46.87 -7.58 1.04
N ARG A 63 -47.99 -6.85 1.19
CA ARG A 63 -48.59 -6.51 2.47
C ARG A 63 -50.08 -6.80 2.38
N LEU A 64 -50.57 -7.64 3.29
CA LEU A 64 -51.87 -7.54 3.96
C LEU A 64 -51.59 -8.08 5.38
N ASP A 65 -51.57 -7.20 6.41
CA ASP A 65 -52.67 -6.95 7.37
C ASP A 65 -52.52 -7.90 8.59
N VAL A 66 -52.56 -7.55 9.89
CA VAL A 66 -53.40 -6.64 10.69
C VAL A 66 -52.74 -6.36 12.07
N ALA A 67 -52.57 -5.09 12.41
CA ALA A 67 -52.97 -4.32 13.61
C ALA A 67 -52.63 -4.67 15.10
N HIS A 68 -52.26 -3.56 15.78
CA HIS A 68 -52.62 -3.05 17.12
C HIS A 68 -51.93 -3.54 18.43
N THR A 69 -51.35 -2.53 19.09
CA THR A 69 -50.84 -2.25 20.47
C THR A 69 -51.74 -2.70 21.66
N PRO A 70 -51.37 -2.54 22.97
CA PRO A 70 -50.18 -1.91 23.60
C PRO A 70 -49.54 -2.66 24.83
N THR A 71 -48.44 -2.08 25.33
CA THR A 71 -47.70 -2.33 26.60
C THR A 71 -48.57 -2.21 27.88
N PRO A 72 -48.18 -2.75 29.07
CA PRO A 72 -47.26 -2.03 29.98
C PRO A 72 -46.36 -2.84 30.95
N SER A 73 -45.33 -2.13 31.44
CA SER A 73 -44.47 -2.25 32.66
C SER A 73 -44.64 -3.35 33.73
N ARG A 74 -43.50 -3.84 34.27
CA ARG A 74 -43.10 -3.70 35.72
C ARG A 74 -41.74 -4.36 36.05
N LYS A 75 -40.91 -3.67 36.86
CA LYS A 75 -39.87 -4.24 37.74
C LYS A 75 -40.53 -4.71 39.06
N PRO A 76 -39.87 -5.55 39.90
CA PRO A 76 -39.03 -5.03 40.99
C PRO A 76 -37.75 -5.83 41.33
N LEU A 77 -36.90 -5.17 42.12
CA LEU A 77 -35.68 -5.60 42.83
C LEU A 77 -35.87 -6.80 43.78
N GLN A 78 -34.81 -7.60 44.03
CA GLN A 78 -34.03 -7.55 45.29
C GLN A 78 -32.84 -8.52 45.34
N GLU A 79 -31.81 -8.08 46.07
CA GLU A 79 -30.47 -8.61 46.26
C GLU A 79 -30.38 -9.88 47.12
N ARG A 80 -29.30 -10.65 46.91
CA ARG A 80 -28.52 -11.23 48.02
C ARG A 80 -27.01 -11.20 47.70
N ALA A 81 -26.27 -10.66 48.66
CA ALA A 81 -24.83 -10.46 48.68
C ALA A 81 -24.04 -11.75 48.97
N ALA A 82 -22.84 -11.85 48.41
CA ALA A 82 -21.73 -12.62 48.96
C ALA A 82 -20.41 -11.90 48.62
N LEU A 83 -19.55 -11.78 49.64
CA LEU A 83 -18.30 -11.04 49.64
C LEU A 83 -17.24 -11.69 48.73
N GLU A 84 -16.53 -10.89 47.93
CA GLU A 84 -15.24 -11.26 47.35
C GLU A 84 -14.35 -10.03 47.11
N VAL A 85 -13.04 -10.28 47.11
CA VAL A 85 -11.92 -9.39 47.42
C VAL A 85 -11.76 -8.21 46.44
N ARG A 86 -11.55 -7.01 47.00
CA ARG A 86 -11.30 -5.75 46.26
C ARG A 86 -10.06 -5.84 45.38
N ASN A 87 -10.24 -5.77 44.07
CA ASN A 87 -9.18 -5.54 43.10
C ASN A 87 -9.48 -4.21 42.37
N PRO A 88 -8.72 -3.12 42.61
CA PRO A 88 -9.09 -1.76 42.20
C PRO A 88 -9.12 -1.53 40.68
N VAL A 89 -8.71 -2.53 39.89
CA VAL A 89 -8.62 -2.44 38.42
C VAL A 89 -9.95 -2.73 37.72
N LYS A 90 -10.89 -3.43 38.39
CA LYS A 90 -12.19 -3.81 37.78
C LYS A 90 -13.29 -2.74 37.97
N GLU A 91 -13.29 -2.04 39.10
CA GLU A 91 -14.27 -0.98 39.37
C GLU A 91 -14.01 0.28 38.50
N ASP A 92 -12.74 0.59 38.20
CA ASP A 92 -12.39 1.69 37.29
C ASP A 92 -12.82 1.42 35.85
N THR A 93 -12.78 0.17 35.39
CA THR A 93 -13.23 -0.20 34.04
C THR A 93 -14.75 -0.12 33.85
N GLU A 94 -15.53 -0.23 34.93
CA GLU A 94 -16.99 -0.09 34.89
C GLU A 94 -17.43 1.37 35.07
N GLN A 95 -16.65 2.20 35.79
CA GLN A 95 -16.88 3.64 35.91
C GLN A 95 -16.42 4.46 34.70
N LEU A 96 -15.52 3.94 33.86
CA LEU A 96 -15.00 4.60 32.65
C LEU A 96 -15.83 4.32 31.38
N ALA A 97 -17.13 4.06 31.53
CA ALA A 97 -18.07 4.08 30.41
C ALA A 97 -18.43 5.53 29.99
N MET A 98 -17.45 6.42 29.76
CA MET A 98 -17.73 7.83 29.43
C MET A 98 -16.71 8.47 28.48
N SER A 99 -17.22 8.89 27.31
CA SER A 99 -16.71 9.93 26.39
C SER A 99 -15.26 9.85 25.91
N THR A 100 -15.06 9.90 24.58
CA THR A 100 -13.76 9.92 23.89
C THR A 100 -12.78 11.01 24.36
N LEU A 101 -13.26 12.04 25.08
CA LEU A 101 -12.40 13.06 25.68
C LEU A 101 -11.68 12.57 26.94
N SER A 102 -12.33 11.82 27.84
CA SER A 102 -11.73 11.38 29.11
C SER A 102 -10.55 10.42 28.91
N PHE A 103 -10.64 9.59 27.87
CA PHE A 103 -9.61 8.62 27.53
C PHE A 103 -8.36 9.26 26.91
N GLN A 104 -8.54 10.30 26.09
CA GLN A 104 -7.41 11.03 25.51
C GLN A 104 -6.63 11.79 26.58
N ASP A 105 -7.34 12.36 27.55
CA ASP A 105 -6.73 13.04 28.68
C ASP A 105 -6.01 12.05 29.61
N TYR A 106 -6.56 10.85 29.84
CA TYR A 106 -5.89 9.78 30.59
C TYR A 106 -4.55 9.36 29.96
N VAL A 107 -4.52 9.12 28.64
CA VAL A 107 -3.28 8.76 27.93
C VAL A 107 -2.29 9.92 27.97
N ARG A 108 -2.77 11.16 27.83
CA ARG A 108 -1.95 12.37 27.94
C ARG A 108 -1.31 12.53 29.31
N GLU A 109 -2.07 12.35 30.39
CA GLU A 109 -1.58 12.39 31.77
C GLU A 109 -0.55 11.29 32.03
N ARG A 110 -0.78 10.08 31.51
CA ARG A 110 0.17 8.97 31.65
C ARG A 110 1.48 9.23 30.88
N MET A 111 1.41 9.80 29.67
CA MET A 111 2.59 10.20 28.91
C MET A 111 3.36 11.32 29.61
N LEU A 112 2.67 12.31 30.18
CA LEU A 112 3.29 13.37 30.96
C LEU A 112 3.99 12.81 32.20
N ARG A 113 3.37 11.85 32.90
CA ARG A 113 3.92 11.21 34.09
C ARG A 113 5.18 10.40 33.77
N ARG A 114 5.19 9.60 32.70
CA ARG A 114 6.40 8.89 32.23
C ARG A 114 7.52 9.83 31.81
N ARG A 115 7.18 10.96 31.17
CA ARG A 115 8.18 11.98 30.80
C ARG A 115 8.79 12.64 32.03
N HIS A 116 8.00 12.89 33.07
CA HIS A 116 8.49 13.39 34.35
C HIS A 116 9.35 12.35 35.08
N GLU A 117 8.96 11.06 35.06
CA GLU A 117 9.73 9.96 35.64
C GLU A 117 11.07 9.78 34.90
N ALA A 118 11.09 9.85 33.57
CA ALA A 118 12.32 9.79 32.76
C ALA A 118 13.24 11.02 32.92
N LEU A 119 12.68 12.18 33.30
CA LEU A 119 13.46 13.37 33.67
C LEU A 119 13.98 13.33 35.11
N GLN A 120 13.37 12.52 35.98
CA GLN A 120 13.73 12.35 37.38
C GLN A 120 14.70 11.18 37.64
N ASP A 121 14.75 10.18 36.75
CA ASP A 121 15.78 9.13 36.75
C ASP A 121 17.11 9.65 36.15
N ASN A 122 17.70 10.63 36.84
CA ASN A 122 19.07 11.07 36.61
C ASN A 122 19.90 10.72 37.85
N ARG A 123 20.34 9.46 37.95
CA ARG A 123 21.36 9.08 38.96
C ARG A 123 22.72 9.62 38.51
N PRO A 124 23.52 10.18 39.43
CA PRO A 124 24.75 10.84 39.09
C PRO A 124 25.80 9.80 38.69
N LEU A 125 26.35 9.92 37.49
CA LEU A 125 27.66 9.37 37.16
C LEU A 125 28.66 10.51 37.13
N ASP A 126 29.76 10.25 37.81
CA ASP A 126 30.84 11.11 38.27
C ASP A 126 31.26 12.28 37.37
N ALA A 127 31.50 13.39 38.07
CA ALA A 127 32.28 14.52 37.60
C ALA A 127 33.74 14.11 37.38
N ALA A 128 34.14 13.94 36.13
CA ALA A 128 35.52 14.15 35.70
C ALA A 128 35.56 14.53 34.21
N MET A 129 36.39 15.53 33.91
CA MET A 129 36.78 16.02 32.58
C MET A 129 35.91 17.13 31.96
N LEU A 130 35.85 18.25 32.68
CA LEU A 130 35.94 19.56 32.04
C LEU A 130 37.36 19.74 31.49
N GLU A 131 37.51 19.85 30.17
CA GLU A 131 38.36 20.86 29.51
C GLU A 131 38.30 20.69 27.98
N ARG A 132 37.59 21.60 27.29
CA ARG A 132 38.05 22.25 26.04
C ARG A 132 37.12 23.40 25.66
N GLY A 133 37.73 24.55 25.37
CA GLY A 133 37.11 25.86 25.20
C GLY A 133 36.27 26.04 23.92
N PRO A 134 35.82 27.28 23.66
CA PRO A 134 34.77 27.57 22.68
C PRO A 134 35.33 27.65 21.25
N GLU A 135 34.66 27.00 20.31
CA GLU A 135 34.90 27.18 18.87
C GLU A 135 33.58 27.41 18.10
N PRO A 136 33.66 28.04 16.90
CA PRO A 136 32.74 29.11 16.49
C PRO A 136 31.50 28.64 15.72
N ALA A 137 30.51 29.53 15.67
CA ALA A 137 29.28 29.40 14.92
C ALA A 137 29.54 29.12 13.42
N ARG A 138 29.00 28.01 12.91
CA ARG A 138 28.93 27.72 11.48
C ARG A 138 27.64 28.27 10.88
N GLU A 139 27.82 29.04 9.81
CA GLU A 139 26.78 29.65 8.98
C GLU A 139 25.87 28.61 8.29
N ARG A 140 24.59 28.98 8.15
CA ARG A 140 23.58 28.22 7.38
C ARG A 140 23.79 28.46 5.88
N PRO A 141 23.74 27.43 5.01
CA PRO A 141 23.70 27.65 3.57
C PRO A 141 22.29 28.05 3.11
N ALA A 142 22.25 28.99 2.16
CA ALA A 142 21.05 29.49 1.47
C ALA A 142 20.46 28.46 0.48
N PRO A 143 19.17 28.56 0.10
CA PRO A 143 18.50 27.56 -0.73
C PRO A 143 18.96 27.62 -2.20
N ALA A 144 19.25 26.45 -2.77
CA ALA A 144 19.58 26.29 -4.19
C ALA A 144 18.34 26.51 -5.08
N GLN A 145 18.51 27.27 -6.17
CA GLN A 145 17.50 27.55 -7.17
C GLN A 145 17.22 26.32 -8.05
N VAL A 146 15.93 26.00 -8.22
CA VAL A 146 15.44 24.91 -9.08
C VAL A 146 15.41 25.38 -10.54
N VAL A 147 16.32 24.85 -11.36
CA VAL A 147 16.27 25.04 -12.83
C VAL A 147 15.26 24.05 -13.42
N ARG A 148 14.19 24.57 -14.02
CA ARG A 148 13.21 23.78 -14.78
C ARG A 148 13.80 23.42 -16.15
N HIS A 149 13.98 22.14 -16.43
CA HIS A 149 14.40 21.68 -17.75
C HIS A 149 13.17 21.40 -18.63
N ASN A 150 13.09 22.08 -19.78
CA ASN A 150 12.08 21.89 -20.82
C ASN A 150 12.77 21.21 -22.02
N PRO A 151 12.37 20.00 -22.45
CA PRO A 151 13.23 19.14 -23.28
C PRO A 151 13.14 19.36 -24.79
N LEU A 152 12.61 20.50 -25.28
CA LEU A 152 12.53 20.75 -26.73
C LEU A 152 13.10 22.12 -27.08
N ARG A 153 14.40 22.16 -27.41
CA ARG A 153 14.98 23.27 -28.18
C ARG A 153 15.97 22.76 -29.23
N PRO A 154 15.89 23.22 -30.49
CA PRO A 154 16.80 22.80 -31.56
C PRO A 154 18.19 23.44 -31.41
N VAL A 155 19.22 22.67 -31.77
CA VAL A 155 20.64 23.07 -31.76
C VAL A 155 20.91 24.11 -32.85
N GLN A 156 21.49 25.25 -32.47
CA GLN A 156 22.15 26.17 -33.40
C GLN A 156 23.67 25.97 -33.32
N PRO A 157 24.43 26.09 -34.43
CA PRO A 157 25.88 25.92 -34.42
C PRO A 157 26.58 27.17 -33.88
N MET A 158 27.58 26.97 -33.02
CA MET A 158 28.44 28.04 -32.48
C MET A 158 29.86 28.00 -33.09
N PRO A 159 30.60 29.12 -33.06
CA PRO A 159 31.80 29.36 -33.88
C PRO A 159 33.11 28.99 -33.18
N GLU A 160 34.14 28.68 -33.98
CA GLU A 160 35.51 28.41 -33.56
C GLU A 160 36.25 29.66 -33.01
N ALA A 161 37.05 29.45 -31.95
CA ALA A 161 38.07 30.38 -31.47
C ALA A 161 39.13 29.61 -30.62
N PRO A 162 40.35 30.13 -30.37
CA PRO A 162 41.58 29.52 -30.86
C PRO A 162 42.47 28.88 -29.78
N MET A 163 43.41 28.05 -30.24
CA MET A 163 44.39 27.32 -29.43
C MET A 163 45.36 28.24 -28.67
N ARG A 164 45.56 27.95 -27.38
CA ARG A 164 46.69 28.44 -26.56
C ARG A 164 47.51 27.26 -26.07
N ASN A 165 48.79 27.23 -26.45
CA ASN A 165 49.80 26.33 -25.93
C ASN A 165 50.09 26.64 -24.45
N PRO A 166 50.15 25.64 -23.55
CA PRO A 166 50.71 25.84 -22.23
C PRO A 166 52.19 25.40 -22.17
N VAL A 167 52.94 26.23 -21.44
CA VAL A 167 54.36 26.13 -21.10
C VAL A 167 54.63 24.91 -20.21
N ARG A 168 55.74 24.23 -20.49
CA ARG A 168 56.28 23.08 -19.75
C ARG A 168 56.79 23.52 -18.36
N ARG A 169 56.18 22.99 -17.28
CA ARG A 169 56.76 22.96 -15.93
C ARG A 169 57.17 21.52 -15.63
N GLU A 170 58.47 21.29 -15.47
CA GLU A 170 59.02 20.06 -14.90
C GLU A 170 58.79 20.07 -13.39
N HIS A 171 58.15 19.04 -12.82
CA HIS A 171 58.33 18.63 -11.41
C HIS A 171 58.18 17.09 -11.30
N ALA A 172 59.27 16.49 -10.81
CA ALA A 172 59.47 15.23 -10.09
C ALA A 172 58.47 14.06 -10.23
N ALA A 173 59.01 12.91 -10.62
CA ALA A 173 58.35 11.61 -10.61
C ALA A 173 58.01 11.10 -9.20
N PRO A 174 56.83 10.47 -9.02
CA PRO A 174 56.64 9.37 -8.08
C PRO A 174 56.51 8.04 -8.83
N SER A 175 57.37 7.10 -8.41
CA SER A 175 57.25 5.64 -8.42
C SER A 175 56.11 4.99 -9.23
N LEU A 176 56.51 4.17 -10.22
CA LEU A 176 55.67 3.16 -10.86
C LEU A 176 55.36 2.03 -9.86
N ALA A 177 54.28 2.16 -9.11
CA ALA A 177 53.61 1.01 -8.52
C ALA A 177 52.69 0.39 -9.58
N ALA A 178 52.95 -0.87 -9.95
CA ALA A 178 52.09 -1.64 -10.84
C ALA A 178 50.65 -1.65 -10.32
N PRO A 179 49.62 -1.60 -11.20
CA PRO A 179 48.26 -1.83 -10.75
C PRO A 179 48.20 -3.27 -10.25
N ALA A 180 48.05 -3.44 -8.93
CA ALA A 180 47.64 -4.71 -8.37
C ALA A 180 46.28 -5.03 -8.99
N VAL A 181 46.24 -6.01 -9.88
CA VAL A 181 45.00 -6.58 -10.40
C VAL A 181 44.23 -7.06 -9.19
N ASP A 182 43.14 -6.39 -8.84
CA ASP A 182 42.27 -6.80 -7.75
C ASP A 182 41.70 -8.19 -8.09
N PRO A 183 42.13 -9.26 -7.40
CA PRO A 183 41.67 -10.61 -7.69
C PRO A 183 40.17 -10.73 -7.45
N GLN A 184 39.59 -9.89 -6.58
CA GLN A 184 38.17 -9.90 -6.27
C GLN A 184 37.35 -9.25 -7.39
N GLY A 185 37.82 -8.14 -7.96
CA GLY A 185 37.22 -7.52 -9.15
C GLY A 185 37.20 -8.46 -10.36
N LEU A 186 38.31 -9.15 -10.64
CA LEU A 186 38.39 -10.13 -11.72
C LEU A 186 37.45 -11.33 -11.47
N MET A 187 37.35 -11.78 -10.22
CA MET A 187 36.46 -12.89 -9.86
C MET A 187 34.98 -12.50 -9.94
N HIS A 188 34.64 -11.27 -9.59
CA HIS A 188 33.29 -10.72 -9.79
C HIS A 188 32.95 -10.57 -11.29
N GLU A 189 33.93 -10.21 -12.11
CA GLU A 189 33.77 -10.09 -13.57
C GLU A 189 33.66 -11.48 -14.25
N LEU A 190 34.40 -12.48 -13.77
CA LEU A 190 34.25 -13.87 -14.21
C LEU A 190 32.92 -14.47 -13.76
N GLN A 191 32.44 -14.13 -12.57
CA GLN A 191 31.14 -14.58 -12.07
C GLN A 191 30.00 -13.94 -12.88
N SER A 192 30.09 -12.65 -13.18
CA SER A 192 29.09 -11.98 -14.04
C SER A 192 29.13 -12.50 -15.48
N MET A 193 30.32 -12.79 -16.03
CA MET A 193 30.45 -13.45 -17.33
C MET A 193 29.86 -14.87 -17.32
N LYS A 194 30.08 -15.64 -16.25
CA LYS A 194 29.51 -16.98 -16.08
C LYS A 194 27.99 -16.91 -16.03
N GLU A 195 27.42 -16.01 -15.23
CA GLU A 195 25.97 -15.78 -15.14
C GLU A 195 25.38 -15.41 -16.51
N LEU A 196 26.08 -14.56 -17.27
CA LEU A 196 25.66 -14.16 -18.61
C LEU A 196 25.74 -15.34 -19.60
N ILE A 197 26.80 -16.15 -19.55
CA ILE A 197 26.95 -17.34 -20.40
C ILE A 197 25.89 -18.40 -20.07
N GLU A 198 25.63 -18.65 -18.79
CA GLU A 198 24.57 -19.56 -18.33
C GLU A 198 23.20 -19.06 -18.79
N ASP A 199 22.91 -17.76 -18.68
CA ASP A 199 21.66 -17.16 -19.15
C ASP A 199 21.49 -17.27 -20.68
N ARG A 200 22.58 -17.09 -21.44
CA ARG A 200 22.61 -17.24 -22.92
C ARG A 200 22.39 -18.68 -23.35
N PHE A 201 23.04 -19.62 -22.67
CA PHE A 201 22.92 -21.05 -22.99
C PHE A 201 21.51 -21.58 -22.67
N ASN A 202 20.97 -21.20 -21.51
CA ASN A 202 19.60 -21.54 -21.12
C ASN A 202 18.58 -20.97 -22.11
N THR A 203 18.75 -19.71 -22.53
CA THR A 203 17.85 -19.07 -23.49
C THR A 203 17.91 -19.71 -24.88
N LEU A 204 19.08 -20.09 -25.38
CA LEU A 204 19.24 -20.74 -26.69
C LEU A 204 18.72 -22.18 -26.72
N SER A 205 18.98 -22.96 -25.66
CA SER A 205 18.42 -24.31 -25.52
C SER A 205 16.88 -24.26 -25.47
N TRP A 206 16.35 -23.31 -24.71
CA TRP A 206 14.91 -23.09 -24.56
C TRP A 206 14.24 -22.60 -25.85
N LEU A 207 14.85 -21.65 -26.58
CA LEU A 207 14.41 -21.22 -27.91
C LEU A 207 14.34 -22.40 -28.91
N GLY A 208 15.28 -23.34 -28.81
CA GLY A 208 15.29 -24.56 -29.62
C GLY A 208 14.08 -25.47 -29.33
N GLN A 209 13.79 -25.74 -28.06
CA GLN A 209 12.67 -26.60 -27.64
C GLN A 209 11.30 -25.92 -27.79
N ALA A 210 11.17 -24.64 -27.45
CA ALA A 210 9.92 -23.89 -27.58
C ALA A 210 9.49 -23.72 -29.05
N ARG A 211 10.45 -23.60 -29.98
CA ARG A 211 10.17 -23.62 -31.42
C ARG A 211 9.76 -25.00 -31.94
N GLN A 212 10.08 -26.07 -31.22
CA GLN A 212 9.75 -27.45 -31.62
C GLN A 212 8.40 -27.93 -31.07
N ASN A 213 7.92 -27.40 -29.93
CA ASN A 213 6.61 -27.75 -29.38
C ASN A 213 5.57 -26.59 -29.48
N PRO A 214 4.57 -26.69 -30.37
CA PRO A 214 3.52 -25.68 -30.53
C PRO A 214 2.71 -25.40 -29.26
N ILE A 215 2.56 -26.38 -28.37
CA ILE A 215 1.79 -26.22 -27.13
C ILE A 215 2.53 -25.28 -26.17
N HIS A 216 3.84 -25.48 -25.99
CA HIS A 216 4.69 -24.60 -25.16
C HIS A 216 4.62 -23.15 -25.62
N SER A 217 4.82 -22.91 -26.92
CA SER A 217 4.76 -21.57 -27.51
C SER A 217 3.40 -20.88 -27.29
N ASN A 218 2.31 -21.62 -27.47
CA ASN A 218 0.95 -21.09 -27.24
C ASN A 218 0.68 -20.79 -25.77
N LEU A 219 1.08 -21.66 -24.85
CA LEU A 219 0.93 -21.43 -23.41
C LEU A 219 1.74 -20.25 -22.94
N MET A 220 2.96 -20.11 -23.44
CA MET A 220 3.78 -18.95 -23.09
C MET A 220 3.13 -17.65 -23.55
N LEU A 221 2.69 -17.60 -24.82
CA LEU A 221 1.96 -16.44 -25.33
C LEU A 221 0.73 -16.12 -24.47
N LYS A 222 0.02 -17.16 -24.03
CA LYS A 222 -1.12 -17.01 -23.12
C LYS A 222 -0.71 -16.41 -21.77
N MET A 223 0.38 -16.88 -21.16
CA MET A 223 0.91 -16.33 -19.90
C MET A 223 1.33 -14.86 -20.04
N ILE A 224 2.08 -14.51 -21.08
CA ILE A 224 2.51 -13.11 -21.30
C ILE A 224 1.30 -12.20 -21.54
N ARG A 225 0.29 -12.67 -22.32
CA ARG A 225 -0.96 -11.94 -22.51
C ARG A 225 -1.77 -11.80 -21.22
N ALA A 226 -1.74 -12.78 -20.34
CA ALA A 226 -2.32 -12.67 -19.01
C ALA A 226 -1.54 -11.70 -18.09
N GLY A 227 -0.33 -11.30 -18.49
CA GLY A 227 0.53 -10.35 -17.77
C GLY A 227 1.55 -10.99 -16.83
N TYR A 228 1.76 -12.30 -16.95
CA TYR A 228 2.87 -12.97 -16.25
C TYR A 228 4.21 -12.60 -16.86
N SER A 229 5.25 -12.60 -16.04
CA SER A 229 6.60 -12.31 -16.49
C SER A 229 7.16 -13.43 -17.37
N PRO A 230 8.04 -13.12 -18.34
CA PRO A 230 8.75 -14.15 -19.10
C PRO A 230 9.56 -15.11 -18.24
N SER A 231 10.13 -14.62 -17.12
CA SER A 231 10.92 -15.43 -16.20
C SER A 231 10.09 -16.48 -15.49
N LEU A 232 8.94 -16.12 -14.92
CA LEU A 232 8.03 -17.09 -14.29
C LEU A 232 7.43 -18.05 -15.33
N ALA A 233 7.02 -17.53 -16.49
CA ALA A 233 6.47 -18.36 -17.56
C ALA A 233 7.47 -19.44 -18.01
N ARG A 234 8.73 -19.06 -18.22
CA ARG A 234 9.81 -19.99 -18.57
C ARG A 234 10.03 -21.03 -17.46
N ALA A 235 10.20 -20.57 -16.22
CA ALA A 235 10.48 -21.45 -15.09
C ALA A 235 9.38 -22.49 -14.83
N ILE A 236 8.12 -22.17 -15.17
CA ILE A 236 7.01 -23.13 -15.12
C ILE A 236 7.07 -24.05 -16.34
N LEU A 237 7.06 -23.51 -17.55
CA LEU A 237 6.90 -24.30 -18.78
C LEU A 237 8.09 -25.23 -19.07
N GLU A 238 9.30 -24.93 -18.59
CA GLU A 238 10.46 -25.84 -18.67
C GLU A 238 10.27 -27.15 -17.91
N ARG A 239 9.38 -27.16 -16.91
CA ARG A 239 9.08 -28.35 -16.09
C ARG A 239 7.83 -29.10 -16.57
N MET A 240 7.24 -28.66 -17.68
CA MET A 240 6.05 -29.29 -18.23
C MET A 240 6.40 -30.63 -18.90
N PRO A 241 5.66 -31.71 -18.63
CA PRO A 241 5.84 -32.99 -19.33
C PRO A 241 5.60 -32.86 -20.85
N GLU A 242 6.39 -33.57 -21.66
CA GLU A 242 6.38 -33.43 -23.13
C GLU A 242 5.17 -34.13 -23.80
N ASP A 243 4.60 -35.17 -23.17
CA ASP A 243 3.56 -36.04 -23.75
C ASP A 243 2.11 -35.60 -23.49
N MET A 244 1.89 -34.35 -23.09
CA MET A 244 0.57 -33.84 -22.73
C MET A 244 -0.17 -33.25 -23.94
N ASP A 245 -1.48 -33.49 -24.02
CA ASP A 245 -2.31 -32.76 -24.97
C ASP A 245 -2.52 -31.30 -24.55
N ALA A 246 -3.06 -30.47 -25.45
CA ALA A 246 -3.21 -29.03 -25.17
C ALA A 246 -4.15 -28.72 -23.97
N ALA A 247 -5.18 -29.53 -23.74
CA ALA A 247 -6.13 -29.31 -22.65
C ALA A 247 -5.54 -29.74 -21.30
N GLU A 248 -4.80 -30.85 -21.29
CA GLU A 248 -3.98 -31.32 -20.18
C GLU A 248 -2.91 -30.30 -19.81
N SER A 249 -2.16 -29.77 -20.79
CA SER A 249 -1.11 -28.77 -20.52
C SER A 249 -1.68 -27.48 -19.91
N VAL A 250 -2.86 -27.03 -20.35
CA VAL A 250 -3.54 -25.87 -19.71
C VAL A 250 -3.92 -26.19 -18.26
N ARG A 251 -4.51 -27.35 -17.99
CA ARG A 251 -4.87 -27.77 -16.63
C ARG A 251 -3.63 -27.86 -15.74
N TRP A 252 -2.57 -28.48 -16.23
CA TRP A 252 -1.30 -28.58 -15.54
C TRP A 252 -0.72 -27.20 -15.19
N LEU A 253 -0.74 -26.27 -16.14
CA LEU A 253 -0.27 -24.90 -15.90
C LEU A 253 -1.07 -24.21 -14.77
N MET A 254 -2.40 -24.34 -14.80
CA MET A 254 -3.28 -23.79 -13.77
C MET A 254 -2.97 -24.39 -12.40
N ASP A 255 -2.84 -25.72 -12.31
CA ASP A 255 -2.49 -26.44 -11.09
C ASP A 255 -1.13 -25.99 -10.53
N VAL A 256 -0.12 -25.80 -11.39
CA VAL A 256 1.20 -25.35 -10.97
C VAL A 256 1.13 -23.92 -10.43
N LEU A 257 0.43 -23.02 -11.10
CA LEU A 257 0.24 -21.64 -10.64
C LEU A 257 -0.50 -21.61 -9.29
N GLU A 258 -1.57 -22.40 -9.14
CA GLU A 258 -2.36 -22.50 -7.93
C GLU A 258 -1.52 -22.99 -6.74
N ARG A 259 -0.74 -24.07 -6.92
CA ARG A 259 0.14 -24.60 -5.87
C ARG A 259 1.25 -23.62 -5.46
N ASN A 260 1.70 -22.77 -6.38
CA ASN A 260 2.75 -21.78 -6.10
C ASN A 260 2.20 -20.48 -5.51
N LEU A 261 0.92 -20.16 -5.69
CA LEU A 261 0.27 -19.02 -5.05
C LEU A 261 -0.08 -19.37 -3.60
N ARG A 262 0.81 -19.05 -2.67
CA ARG A 262 0.61 -19.31 -1.25
C ARG A 262 -0.54 -18.46 -0.71
N THR A 263 -1.52 -19.14 -0.11
CA THR A 263 -2.65 -18.52 0.59
C THR A 263 -2.75 -19.10 2.00
N ASP A 264 -3.61 -18.53 2.84
CA ASP A 264 -3.98 -19.12 4.12
C ASP A 264 -5.19 -20.07 4.01
N ALA A 265 -5.43 -20.64 2.82
CA ALA A 265 -6.46 -21.65 2.59
C ALA A 265 -6.19 -22.90 3.47
N GLY A 266 -7.02 -23.09 4.50
CA GLY A 266 -6.89 -24.14 5.52
C GLY A 266 -6.58 -23.62 6.94
N GLY A 267 -6.21 -22.34 7.06
CA GLY A 267 -6.10 -21.63 8.34
C GLY A 267 -7.40 -20.94 8.75
N ARG A 268 -7.37 -20.30 9.93
CA ARG A 268 -8.43 -19.37 10.32
C ARG A 268 -8.23 -18.04 9.57
N PRO A 269 -9.29 -17.43 9.03
CA PRO A 269 -9.20 -16.09 8.47
C PRO A 269 -8.62 -15.10 9.49
N LEU A 270 -7.94 -14.05 9.02
CA LEU A 270 -7.30 -13.03 9.87
C LEU A 270 -8.23 -12.54 11.00
N TYR A 271 -9.48 -12.22 10.66
CA TYR A 271 -10.48 -11.66 11.58
C TYR A 271 -10.97 -12.66 12.65
N GLU A 272 -10.73 -13.95 12.50
CA GLU A 272 -10.98 -15.00 13.50
C GLU A 272 -9.70 -15.45 14.22
N GLU A 273 -8.55 -15.44 13.54
CA GLU A 273 -7.23 -15.65 14.13
C GLU A 273 -7.00 -14.63 15.24
N GLY A 274 -7.24 -13.35 14.95
CA GLY A 274 -6.94 -12.24 15.84
C GLY A 274 -5.44 -11.96 15.91
N GLY A 275 -5.05 -11.01 16.77
CA GLY A 275 -3.69 -10.50 16.88
C GLY A 275 -3.53 -9.05 16.42
N ILE A 276 -2.28 -8.60 16.34
CA ILE A 276 -1.94 -7.21 16.02
C ILE A 276 -1.40 -7.16 14.59
N PHE A 277 -2.08 -6.42 13.72
CA PHE A 277 -1.71 -6.31 12.32
C PHE A 277 -1.51 -4.86 11.90
N ALA A 278 -0.35 -4.54 11.31
CA ALA A 278 -0.06 -3.25 10.73
C ALA A 278 -0.15 -3.32 9.21
N LEU A 279 -1.06 -2.53 8.63
CA LEU A 279 -1.20 -2.47 7.17
C LEU A 279 -0.16 -1.50 6.62
N VAL A 280 0.76 -1.99 5.79
CA VAL A 280 1.86 -1.22 5.18
C VAL A 280 1.74 -1.24 3.66
N GLY A 281 2.35 -0.25 2.98
CA GLY A 281 2.33 -0.15 1.52
C GLY A 281 2.22 1.28 1.01
N SER A 282 2.28 1.45 -0.31
CA SER A 282 2.32 2.75 -0.97
C SER A 282 1.03 3.57 -0.81
N THR A 283 1.06 4.84 -1.24
CA THR A 283 -0.12 5.71 -1.19
C THR A 283 -1.21 5.18 -2.13
N GLY A 284 -2.48 5.32 -1.72
CA GLY A 284 -3.62 4.98 -2.59
C GLY A 284 -3.91 3.49 -2.78
N VAL A 285 -3.09 2.56 -2.27
CA VAL A 285 -3.31 1.10 -2.38
C VAL A 285 -4.46 0.57 -1.49
N GLY A 286 -5.24 1.43 -0.85
CA GLY A 286 -6.41 1.01 -0.09
C GLY A 286 -6.17 0.52 1.35
N LYS A 287 -5.03 0.83 1.99
CA LYS A 287 -4.73 0.45 3.40
C LYS A 287 -5.88 0.78 4.37
N THR A 288 -6.28 2.04 4.47
CA THR A 288 -7.35 2.48 5.39
C THR A 288 -8.68 1.76 5.15
N THR A 289 -9.07 1.55 3.89
CA THR A 289 -10.30 0.83 3.53
C THR A 289 -10.19 -0.65 3.89
N THR A 290 -9.03 -1.27 3.64
CA THR A 290 -8.76 -2.66 4.02
C THR A 290 -8.78 -2.83 5.54
N THR A 291 -8.21 -1.89 6.30
CA THR A 291 -8.30 -1.83 7.77
C THR A 291 -9.76 -1.82 8.21
N ALA A 292 -10.59 -0.96 7.62
CA ALA A 292 -12.01 -0.88 7.96
C ALA A 292 -12.77 -2.18 7.65
N LYS A 293 -12.48 -2.83 6.52
CA LYS A 293 -13.05 -4.14 6.14
C LYS A 293 -12.71 -5.23 7.16
N LEU A 294 -11.44 -5.37 7.51
CA LEU A 294 -11.01 -6.35 8.52
C LEU A 294 -11.63 -6.07 9.90
N ALA A 295 -11.68 -4.80 10.30
CA ALA A 295 -12.30 -4.38 11.55
C ALA A 295 -13.77 -4.76 11.60
N ALA A 296 -14.50 -4.46 10.52
CA ALA A 296 -15.91 -4.80 10.38
C ALA A 296 -16.15 -6.32 10.37
N MET A 297 -15.30 -7.09 9.70
CA MET A 297 -15.37 -8.56 9.71
C MET A 297 -15.19 -9.12 11.13
N CYS A 298 -14.19 -8.65 11.87
CA CYS A 298 -13.94 -9.08 13.26
C CYS A 298 -15.08 -8.65 14.20
N ALA A 299 -15.52 -7.39 14.10
CA ALA A 299 -16.60 -6.85 14.91
C ALA A 299 -17.94 -7.55 14.65
N ARG A 300 -18.21 -8.00 13.41
CA ARG A 300 -19.40 -8.78 13.07
C ARG A 300 -19.45 -10.12 13.80
N ILE A 301 -18.30 -10.76 14.03
CA ILE A 301 -18.22 -12.08 14.65
C ILE A 301 -18.08 -11.99 16.17
N HIS A 302 -17.26 -11.05 16.65
CA HIS A 302 -16.83 -10.97 18.04
C HIS A 302 -17.33 -9.73 18.79
N GLY A 303 -18.06 -8.84 18.10
CA GLY A 303 -18.58 -7.58 18.63
C GLY A 303 -17.58 -6.42 18.50
N PRO A 304 -18.03 -5.16 18.44
CA PRO A 304 -17.14 -3.99 18.29
C PRO A 304 -16.10 -3.86 19.41
N GLY A 305 -16.46 -4.31 20.61
CA GLY A 305 -15.58 -4.29 21.79
C GLY A 305 -14.36 -5.19 21.67
N SER A 306 -14.31 -6.12 20.71
CA SER A 306 -13.16 -7.02 20.49
C SER A 306 -12.10 -6.45 19.56
N VAL A 307 -12.32 -5.27 18.96
CA VAL A 307 -11.43 -4.67 17.97
C VAL A 307 -10.79 -3.40 18.52
N GLY A 308 -9.48 -3.26 18.31
CA GLY A 308 -8.73 -2.02 18.49
C GLY A 308 -8.37 -1.41 17.14
N LEU A 309 -8.60 -0.11 16.97
CA LEU A 309 -8.17 0.63 15.78
C LEU A 309 -7.13 1.68 16.18
N ILE A 310 -5.98 1.65 15.53
CA ILE A 310 -4.91 2.63 15.71
C ILE A 310 -4.57 3.20 14.33
N THR A 311 -4.32 4.50 14.23
CA THR A 311 -3.69 5.10 13.06
C THR A 311 -2.37 5.75 13.43
N LEU A 312 -1.40 5.61 12.53
CA LEU A 312 -0.12 6.31 12.52
C LEU A 312 -0.08 7.40 11.43
N ASP A 313 -1.18 7.63 10.69
CA ASP A 313 -1.25 8.65 9.64
C ASP A 313 -1.45 10.05 10.25
N THR A 314 -0.37 10.63 10.76
CA THR A 314 -0.33 11.99 11.33
C THR A 314 -0.13 13.09 10.30
N TYR A 315 0.22 12.72 9.06
CA TYR A 315 0.65 13.66 8.02
C TYR A 315 -0.46 14.06 7.05
N ARG A 316 -1.39 13.15 6.75
CA ARG A 316 -2.47 13.43 5.79
C ARG A 316 -3.64 14.10 6.49
N VAL A 317 -3.90 15.36 6.13
CA VAL A 317 -5.09 16.10 6.56
C VAL A 317 -6.34 15.27 6.24
N GLY A 318 -7.11 14.92 7.28
CA GLY A 318 -8.35 14.15 7.15
C GLY A 318 -8.21 12.63 7.07
N ALA A 319 -7.00 12.05 7.03
CA ALA A 319 -6.85 10.59 7.03
C ALA A 319 -7.30 9.97 8.37
N HIS A 320 -6.98 10.63 9.49
CA HIS A 320 -7.52 10.27 10.80
C HIS A 320 -9.05 10.36 10.85
N ASP A 321 -9.63 11.37 10.19
CA ASP A 321 -11.09 11.55 10.14
C ASP A 321 -11.76 10.43 9.34
N GLN A 322 -11.12 9.93 8.28
CA GLN A 322 -11.62 8.81 7.49
C GLN A 322 -11.68 7.52 8.33
N LEU A 323 -10.59 7.14 9.00
CA LEU A 323 -10.59 5.95 9.85
C LEU A 323 -11.54 6.11 11.05
N ARG A 324 -11.60 7.30 11.65
CA ARG A 324 -12.55 7.62 12.73
C ARG A 324 -14.01 7.51 12.27
N SER A 325 -14.32 7.91 11.04
CA SER A 325 -15.66 7.76 10.46
C SER A 325 -16.04 6.27 10.37
N TYR A 326 -15.17 5.43 9.83
CA TYR A 326 -15.36 3.98 9.83
C TYR A 326 -15.52 3.42 11.24
N GLY A 327 -14.64 3.81 12.17
CA GLY A 327 -14.74 3.42 13.58
C GLY A 327 -16.10 3.76 14.17
N ARG A 328 -16.59 5.00 13.99
CA ARG A 328 -17.90 5.43 14.48
C ARG A 328 -19.05 4.59 13.91
N MET A 329 -19.02 4.29 12.60
CA MET A 329 -20.04 3.45 11.95
C MET A 329 -20.04 2.01 12.51
N LEU A 330 -18.86 1.50 12.88
CA LEU A 330 -18.68 0.14 13.41
C LEU A 330 -18.80 0.06 14.94
N GLY A 331 -18.96 1.19 15.64
CA GLY A 331 -18.94 1.24 17.11
C GLY A 331 -17.55 0.99 17.72
N ILE A 332 -16.48 1.25 16.97
CA ILE A 332 -15.08 1.05 17.37
C ILE A 332 -14.38 2.41 17.51
N VAL A 333 -13.66 2.62 18.60
CA VAL A 333 -12.88 3.85 18.81
C VAL A 333 -11.55 3.75 18.05
N ALA A 334 -11.27 4.74 17.20
CA ALA A 334 -9.98 4.88 16.52
C ALA A 334 -9.03 5.79 17.33
N HIS A 335 -7.87 5.25 17.66
CA HIS A 335 -6.81 5.93 18.42
C HIS A 335 -5.72 6.44 17.47
N LEU A 336 -5.08 7.56 17.82
CA LEU A 336 -3.95 8.12 17.09
C LEU A 336 -2.67 7.86 17.88
N ALA A 337 -1.67 7.28 17.22
CA ALA A 337 -0.32 7.13 17.76
C ALA A 337 0.64 8.03 16.98
N HIS A 338 1.46 8.80 17.68
CA HIS A 338 2.39 9.75 17.05
C HIS A 338 3.80 9.18 16.90
N ASP A 339 4.17 8.21 17.72
CA ASP A 339 5.49 7.60 17.75
C ASP A 339 5.42 6.16 18.28
N ARG A 340 6.58 5.50 18.35
CA ARG A 340 6.73 4.12 18.82
C ARG A 340 6.31 3.95 20.28
N ALA A 341 6.58 4.92 21.15
CA ALA A 341 6.24 4.82 22.57
C ALA A 341 4.72 4.90 22.78
N ALA A 342 4.05 5.84 22.12
CA ALA A 342 2.60 5.96 22.12
C ALA A 342 1.93 4.70 21.52
N LEU A 343 2.50 4.13 20.46
CA LEU A 343 2.01 2.87 19.89
C LEU A 343 2.11 1.72 20.91
N GLN A 344 3.25 1.57 21.59
CA GLN A 344 3.43 0.55 22.63
C GLN A 344 2.42 0.70 23.77
N ASP A 345 2.20 1.93 24.25
CA ASP A 345 1.25 2.18 25.33
C ASP A 345 -0.20 1.85 24.91
N LEU A 346 -0.59 2.19 23.67
CA LEU A 346 -1.90 1.82 23.12
C LEU A 346 -2.06 0.31 22.94
N LEU A 347 -1.02 -0.39 22.48
CA LEU A 347 -1.05 -1.86 22.37
C LEU A 347 -1.21 -2.52 23.76
N GLY A 348 -0.60 -1.95 24.80
CA GLY A 348 -0.83 -2.40 26.19
C GLY A 348 -2.28 -2.21 26.63
N LEU A 349 -2.87 -1.05 26.36
CA LEU A 349 -4.28 -0.74 26.67
C LEU A 349 -5.27 -1.61 25.90
N LEU A 350 -4.93 -2.00 24.67
CA LEU A 350 -5.77 -2.81 23.78
C LEU A 350 -5.43 -4.31 23.84
N SER A 351 -4.61 -4.75 24.80
CA SER A 351 -4.15 -6.14 24.92
C SER A 351 -5.28 -7.17 25.12
N SER A 352 -6.42 -6.76 25.67
CA SER A 352 -7.61 -7.62 25.84
C SER A 352 -8.45 -7.75 24.56
N LYS A 353 -8.15 -6.98 23.51
CA LYS A 353 -8.86 -7.05 22.24
C LYS A 353 -8.46 -8.30 21.48
N LYS A 354 -9.42 -8.92 20.80
CA LYS A 354 -9.19 -10.06 19.90
C LYS A 354 -8.28 -9.67 18.74
N MET A 355 -8.49 -8.48 18.18
CA MET A 355 -7.74 -7.97 17.04
C MET A 355 -7.42 -6.50 17.22
N VAL A 356 -6.18 -6.10 16.93
CA VAL A 356 -5.77 -4.71 16.84
C VAL A 356 -5.24 -4.44 15.44
N LEU A 357 -5.81 -3.44 14.76
CA LEU A 357 -5.39 -3.04 13.42
C LEU A 357 -4.74 -1.66 13.47
N ILE A 358 -3.55 -1.58 12.88
CA ILE A 358 -2.76 -0.35 12.79
C ILE A 358 -2.78 0.11 11.32
N ASP A 359 -3.48 1.21 11.07
CA ASP A 359 -3.45 1.90 9.78
C ASP A 359 -2.21 2.79 9.70
N THR A 360 -1.44 2.67 8.63
CA THR A 360 -0.20 3.43 8.44
C THR A 360 -0.35 4.44 7.33
N THR A 361 0.46 5.50 7.38
CA THR A 361 0.54 6.44 6.25
C THR A 361 1.08 5.73 5.01
N GLY A 362 0.57 6.11 3.83
CA GLY A 362 1.11 5.57 2.58
C GLY A 362 2.47 6.17 2.27
N ILE A 363 3.47 5.33 2.02
CA ILE A 363 4.82 5.77 1.72
C ILE A 363 5.29 5.13 0.41
N ALA A 364 5.80 5.94 -0.52
CA ALA A 364 6.33 5.43 -1.78
C ALA A 364 7.55 4.49 -1.52
N PRO A 365 7.75 3.43 -2.32
CA PRO A 365 8.83 2.45 -2.13
C PRO A 365 10.24 3.04 -1.93
N ARG A 366 10.50 4.16 -2.63
CA ARG A 366 11.78 4.87 -2.68
C ARG A 366 11.88 6.07 -1.73
N ASP A 367 10.83 6.36 -0.96
CA ASP A 367 10.85 7.45 0.00
C ASP A 367 11.70 7.05 1.23
N PRO A 368 12.69 7.86 1.65
CA PRO A 368 13.54 7.54 2.79
C PRO A 368 12.77 7.39 4.11
N ARG A 369 11.65 8.11 4.28
CA ARG A 369 10.81 8.08 5.50
C ARG A 369 10.17 6.71 5.76
N LYS A 370 10.19 5.82 4.76
CA LYS A 370 9.76 4.43 4.90
C LYS A 370 10.50 3.73 6.05
N ARG A 371 11.80 3.99 6.21
CA ARG A 371 12.61 3.36 7.26
C ARG A 371 12.10 3.74 8.64
N ASP A 372 11.90 5.03 8.88
CA ASP A 372 11.38 5.55 10.16
C ASP A 372 10.01 4.94 10.50
N MET A 373 9.12 4.83 9.51
CA MET A 373 7.80 4.20 9.71
C MET A 373 7.91 2.70 10.02
N LEU A 374 8.78 1.96 9.33
CA LEU A 374 9.00 0.54 9.61
C LEU A 374 9.64 0.33 10.99
N GLU A 375 10.52 1.23 11.41
CA GLU A 375 11.13 1.22 12.75
C GLU A 375 10.07 1.45 13.84
N VAL A 376 9.10 2.34 13.65
CA VAL A 376 7.98 2.50 14.60
C VAL A 376 7.18 1.19 14.76
N LEU A 377 7.04 0.41 13.69
CA LEU A 377 6.32 -0.87 13.66
C LEU A 377 7.16 -2.07 14.08
N ASP A 378 8.44 -1.90 14.41
CA ASP A 378 9.35 -2.99 14.77
C ASP A 378 9.16 -3.43 16.22
N LEU A 379 7.96 -3.87 16.55
CA LEU A 379 7.52 -4.25 17.89
C LEU A 379 7.21 -5.75 17.96
N PRO A 380 7.39 -6.39 19.13
CA PRO A 380 6.99 -7.78 19.31
C PRO A 380 5.52 -7.99 18.95
N HIS A 381 5.23 -9.09 18.27
CA HIS A 381 3.87 -9.53 17.90
C HIS A 381 3.11 -8.61 16.91
N VAL A 382 3.72 -7.55 16.39
CA VAL A 382 3.12 -6.74 15.33
C VAL A 382 3.40 -7.40 13.97
N ASN A 383 2.37 -7.98 13.37
CA ASN A 383 2.46 -8.60 12.07
C ASN A 383 2.22 -7.57 10.96
N ARG A 384 3.18 -7.42 10.05
CA ARG A 384 3.05 -6.49 8.91
C ARG A 384 2.28 -7.17 7.77
N LEU A 385 1.21 -6.54 7.31
CA LEU A 385 0.43 -6.94 6.15
C LEU A 385 0.69 -5.95 5.01
N LEU A 386 1.40 -6.38 3.98
CA LEU A 386 1.68 -5.54 2.81
C LEU A 386 0.44 -5.48 1.91
N VAL A 387 -0.14 -4.29 1.77
CA VAL A 387 -1.28 -4.06 0.88
C VAL A 387 -0.76 -3.69 -0.51
N LEU A 388 -1.11 -4.50 -1.49
CA LEU A 388 -0.73 -4.33 -2.89
C LEU A 388 -1.97 -3.94 -3.71
N ASN A 389 -1.81 -3.07 -4.70
CA ASN A 389 -2.87 -2.76 -5.66
C ASN A 389 -2.80 -3.75 -6.84
N ALA A 390 -3.87 -4.52 -7.05
CA ALA A 390 -3.96 -5.50 -8.13
C ALA A 390 -3.87 -4.89 -9.54
N SER A 391 -4.24 -3.61 -9.68
CA SER A 391 -4.24 -2.91 -10.97
C SER A 391 -2.86 -2.37 -11.36
N CYS A 392 -1.84 -2.51 -10.51
CA CYS A 392 -0.50 -2.02 -10.77
C CYS A 392 0.24 -2.85 -11.84
N HIS A 393 1.16 -2.19 -12.54
CA HIS A 393 2.09 -2.87 -13.43
C HIS A 393 3.05 -3.78 -12.64
N GLY A 394 3.56 -4.84 -13.28
CA GLY A 394 4.47 -5.81 -12.67
C GLY A 394 5.68 -5.15 -12.03
N ASP A 395 6.34 -4.22 -12.72
CA ASP A 395 7.52 -3.50 -12.21
C ASP A 395 7.21 -2.67 -10.95
N THR A 396 6.01 -2.09 -10.87
CA THR A 396 5.60 -1.30 -9.69
C THR A 396 5.36 -2.20 -8.49
N LEU A 397 4.78 -3.38 -8.72
CA LEU A 397 4.60 -4.40 -7.69
C LEU A 397 5.96 -4.93 -7.21
N ASP A 398 6.89 -5.18 -8.14
CA ASP A 398 8.22 -5.68 -7.84
C ASP A 398 9.07 -4.69 -7.02
N ASP A 399 9.07 -3.40 -7.41
CA ASP A 399 9.72 -2.31 -6.66
C ASP A 399 9.11 -2.19 -5.25
N THR A 400 7.79 -2.34 -5.12
CA THR A 400 7.09 -2.29 -3.83
C THR A 400 7.44 -3.50 -2.95
N LEU A 401 7.36 -4.72 -3.47
CA LEU A 401 7.68 -5.94 -2.72
C LEU A 401 9.13 -5.96 -2.26
N THR A 402 10.06 -5.56 -3.14
CA THR A 402 11.48 -5.42 -2.80
C THR A 402 11.69 -4.36 -1.72
N ALA A 403 11.03 -3.22 -1.83
CA ALA A 403 11.18 -2.11 -0.90
C ALA A 403 10.63 -2.38 0.50
N PHE A 404 9.56 -3.16 0.62
CA PHE A 404 8.89 -3.49 1.89
C PHE A 404 9.27 -4.87 2.43
N LYS A 405 10.28 -5.51 1.83
CA LYS A 405 10.78 -6.82 2.24
C LYS A 405 11.23 -6.79 3.72
N THR A 406 10.77 -7.76 4.50
CA THR A 406 11.16 -8.02 5.88
C THR A 406 11.75 -9.42 6.05
N ASP A 407 12.46 -9.66 7.15
CA ASP A 407 12.87 -11.01 7.51
C ASP A 407 11.66 -11.84 7.96
N GLY A 408 11.67 -13.14 7.65
CA GLY A 408 10.59 -14.07 8.00
C GLY A 408 9.45 -14.20 6.97
N SER A 409 8.30 -14.69 7.42
CA SER A 409 7.13 -14.94 6.56
C SER A 409 6.47 -13.63 6.15
N GLN A 410 6.42 -13.36 4.84
CA GLN A 410 5.83 -12.15 4.31
C GLN A 410 4.38 -12.36 3.89
N GLN A 411 3.52 -11.43 4.30
CA GLN A 411 2.08 -11.54 4.12
C GLN A 411 1.56 -10.37 3.30
N ALA A 412 0.64 -10.66 2.38
CA ALA A 412 0.03 -9.66 1.50
C ALA A 412 -1.49 -9.63 1.61
N ILE A 413 -2.05 -8.47 1.32
CA ILE A 413 -3.46 -8.31 0.93
C ILE A 413 -3.46 -7.72 -0.48
N LEU A 414 -4.23 -8.33 -1.39
CA LEU A 414 -4.38 -7.83 -2.75
C LEU A 414 -5.66 -7.00 -2.85
N SER A 415 -5.50 -5.69 -2.99
CA SER A 415 -6.62 -4.74 -3.05
C SER A 415 -7.00 -4.38 -4.48
N LYS A 416 -8.18 -3.76 -4.65
CA LYS A 416 -8.64 -3.18 -5.92
C LYS A 416 -8.67 -4.21 -7.06
N VAL A 417 -9.03 -5.45 -6.73
CA VAL A 417 -9.16 -6.54 -7.71
C VAL A 417 -10.22 -6.20 -8.76
N ASP A 418 -11.25 -5.47 -8.37
CA ASP A 418 -12.33 -4.96 -9.22
C ASP A 418 -11.85 -3.94 -10.27
N GLU A 419 -10.75 -3.23 -10.00
CA GLU A 419 -10.17 -2.25 -10.92
C GLU A 419 -9.11 -2.87 -11.86
N ALA A 420 -8.72 -4.12 -11.63
CA ALA A 420 -7.60 -4.75 -12.33
C ALA A 420 -8.03 -5.34 -13.69
N VAL A 421 -7.51 -4.77 -14.77
CA VAL A 421 -7.71 -5.31 -16.14
C VAL A 421 -7.07 -6.70 -16.29
N LYS A 422 -5.91 -6.90 -15.67
CA LYS A 422 -5.18 -8.18 -15.65
C LYS A 422 -4.65 -8.44 -14.26
N LEU A 423 -4.95 -9.62 -13.72
CA LEU A 423 -4.41 -10.07 -12.42
C LEU A 423 -3.06 -10.78 -12.54
N GLY A 424 -2.64 -11.18 -13.74
CA GLY A 424 -1.37 -11.90 -13.95
C GLY A 424 -0.15 -11.21 -13.34
N PRO A 425 0.06 -9.87 -13.48
CA PRO A 425 1.20 -9.20 -12.88
C PRO A 425 1.22 -9.29 -11.35
N ALA A 426 0.06 -9.19 -10.70
CA ALA A 426 -0.06 -9.33 -9.25
C ALA A 426 0.23 -10.76 -8.78
N ILE A 427 -0.34 -11.76 -9.46
CA ILE A 427 -0.11 -13.17 -9.11
C ILE A 427 1.35 -13.55 -9.36
N ASP A 428 1.94 -13.12 -10.48
CA ASP A 428 3.35 -13.29 -10.81
C ASP A 428 4.25 -12.77 -9.69
N ALA A 429 4.03 -11.52 -9.26
CA ALA A 429 4.82 -10.89 -8.22
C ALA A 429 4.66 -11.61 -6.86
N LEU A 430 3.43 -11.98 -6.47
CA LEU A 430 3.17 -12.74 -5.25
C LEU A 430 3.91 -14.09 -5.24
N ILE A 431 3.91 -14.81 -6.36
CA ILE A 431 4.63 -16.08 -6.51
C ILE A 431 6.14 -15.86 -6.42
N ARG A 432 6.71 -14.94 -7.21
CA ARG A 432 8.16 -14.73 -7.24
C ARG A 432 8.72 -14.24 -5.90
N HIS A 433 7.96 -13.42 -5.17
CA HIS A 433 8.35 -12.92 -3.84
C HIS A 433 7.93 -13.85 -2.70
N GLN A 434 7.33 -15.01 -3.01
CA GLN A 434 6.94 -16.04 -2.04
C GLN A 434 6.01 -15.52 -0.93
N MET A 435 5.12 -14.59 -1.30
CA MET A 435 4.17 -13.95 -0.41
C MET A 435 3.05 -14.90 -0.02
N VAL A 436 2.64 -14.87 1.25
CA VAL A 436 1.40 -15.50 1.70
C VAL A 436 0.26 -14.50 1.56
N LEU A 437 -0.64 -14.74 0.59
CA LEU A 437 -1.81 -13.90 0.38
C LEU A 437 -2.88 -14.22 1.43
N ARG A 438 -3.24 -13.24 2.26
CA ARG A 438 -4.16 -13.39 3.41
C ARG A 438 -5.59 -12.90 3.14
N GLY A 439 -5.83 -12.34 1.95
CA GLY A 439 -7.14 -11.86 1.55
C GLY A 439 -7.08 -10.93 0.35
N VAL A 440 -8.25 -10.66 -0.21
CA VAL A 440 -8.41 -9.74 -1.33
C VAL A 440 -9.55 -8.77 -1.11
N THR A 441 -9.47 -7.61 -1.76
CA THR A 441 -10.57 -6.64 -1.78
C THR A 441 -11.04 -6.37 -3.20
N ASN A 442 -12.36 -6.41 -3.40
CA ASN A 442 -13.00 -6.44 -4.71
C ASN A 442 -14.15 -5.42 -4.78
N GLY A 443 -13.87 -4.16 -4.45
CA GLY A 443 -14.84 -3.08 -4.40
C GLY A 443 -14.70 -2.14 -3.19
N GLN A 444 -15.63 -1.19 -3.06
CA GLN A 444 -15.59 -0.11 -2.08
C GLN A 444 -16.39 -0.34 -0.80
N ARG A 445 -17.34 -1.29 -0.79
CA ARG A 445 -18.26 -1.54 0.33
C ARG A 445 -17.56 -2.19 1.52
N VAL A 446 -18.00 -1.85 2.72
CA VAL A 446 -17.40 -2.31 3.99
C VAL A 446 -18.49 -2.96 4.85
N PRO A 447 -18.37 -4.26 5.20
CA PRO A 447 -17.28 -5.21 4.90
C PRO A 447 -17.43 -6.02 3.61
N GLU A 448 -18.50 -5.84 2.85
CA GLU A 448 -18.98 -6.81 1.86
C GLU A 448 -17.97 -7.14 0.76
N ASP A 449 -17.11 -6.19 0.39
CA ASP A 449 -16.12 -6.36 -0.67
C ASP A 449 -14.75 -6.87 -0.12
N TRP A 450 -14.78 -7.62 0.98
CA TRP A 450 -13.65 -8.41 1.49
C TRP A 450 -13.88 -9.89 1.17
N GLU A 451 -12.85 -10.53 0.61
CA GLU A 451 -12.88 -11.97 0.32
C GLU A 451 -11.62 -12.64 0.87
N ALA A 452 -11.78 -13.89 1.34
CA ALA A 452 -10.63 -14.73 1.66
C ALA A 452 -9.81 -15.02 0.40
N ALA A 453 -8.51 -15.25 0.56
CA ALA A 453 -7.65 -15.58 -0.56
C ALA A 453 -7.96 -16.99 -1.09
N ASP A 454 -8.37 -17.07 -2.35
CA ASP A 454 -8.64 -18.33 -3.05
C ASP A 454 -7.73 -18.41 -4.28
N ALA A 455 -6.73 -19.28 -4.21
CA ALA A 455 -5.72 -19.43 -5.26
C ALA A 455 -6.35 -19.90 -6.58
N HIS A 456 -7.25 -20.89 -6.54
CA HIS A 456 -7.94 -21.42 -7.71
C HIS A 456 -8.77 -20.33 -8.40
N LYS A 457 -9.54 -19.55 -7.65
CA LYS A 457 -10.34 -18.43 -8.18
C LYS A 457 -9.46 -17.37 -8.83
N LEU A 458 -8.37 -16.96 -8.16
CA LEU A 458 -7.47 -15.90 -8.63
C LEU A 458 -6.69 -16.31 -9.88
N VAL A 459 -6.12 -17.52 -9.90
CA VAL A 459 -5.40 -18.07 -11.07
C VAL A 459 -6.35 -18.29 -12.24
N GLY A 460 -7.55 -18.81 -11.98
CA GLY A 460 -8.59 -18.91 -13.00
C GLY A 460 -8.94 -17.54 -13.60
N ALA A 461 -9.05 -16.50 -12.76
CA ALA A 461 -9.35 -15.14 -13.20
C ALA A 461 -8.20 -14.50 -13.99
N SER A 462 -6.95 -14.64 -13.57
CA SER A 462 -5.79 -14.04 -14.26
C SER A 462 -5.60 -14.58 -15.68
N MET A 463 -5.93 -15.85 -15.90
CA MET A 463 -5.77 -16.54 -17.18
C MET A 463 -6.96 -16.37 -18.14
N ARG A 464 -8.03 -15.69 -17.70
CA ARG A 464 -9.28 -15.46 -18.46
C ARG A 464 -9.43 -14.03 -18.97
N SER A 465 -8.36 -13.25 -19.14
CA SER A 465 -8.46 -11.87 -19.66
C SER A 465 -9.17 -11.84 -21.03
N PRO A 466 -10.41 -11.30 -21.13
CA PRO A 466 -11.17 -11.31 -22.37
C PRO A 466 -10.77 -10.15 -23.29
N VAL A 467 -10.05 -9.16 -22.77
CA VAL A 467 -9.72 -7.92 -23.45
C VAL A 467 -8.43 -8.09 -24.25
N ARG A 468 -8.51 -7.93 -25.58
CA ARG A 468 -7.33 -7.76 -26.42
C ARG A 468 -6.69 -6.42 -26.10
N SER A 469 -5.45 -6.45 -25.64
CA SER A 469 -4.68 -5.27 -25.28
C SER A 469 -3.74 -4.85 -26.40
N ALA A 470 -3.52 -3.54 -26.57
CA ALA A 470 -2.44 -3.03 -27.44
C ALA A 470 -1.04 -3.47 -26.95
N PHE A 471 -0.94 -3.84 -25.67
CA PHE A 471 0.26 -4.38 -25.05
C PHE A 471 0.39 -5.90 -25.17
N ASP A 472 -0.59 -6.58 -25.77
CA ASP A 472 -0.52 -8.02 -25.95
C ASP A 472 0.46 -8.36 -27.08
N PRO A 473 1.47 -9.20 -26.81
CA PRO A 473 2.34 -9.66 -27.88
C PRO A 473 1.57 -10.47 -28.92
N LYS A 474 2.01 -10.35 -30.17
CA LYS A 474 1.62 -11.22 -31.27
C LYS A 474 2.54 -12.44 -31.30
N ALA A 475 2.10 -13.49 -31.99
CA ALA A 475 2.91 -14.70 -32.16
C ALA A 475 4.25 -14.38 -32.86
N SER A 476 4.27 -13.41 -33.79
CA SER A 476 5.48 -12.88 -34.42
C SER A 476 6.46 -12.28 -33.41
N ASP A 477 5.94 -11.75 -32.31
CA ASP A 477 6.71 -10.97 -31.35
C ASP A 477 7.45 -11.86 -30.37
N LEU A 478 7.01 -13.13 -30.21
CA LEU A 478 7.62 -14.10 -29.31
C LEU A 478 9.12 -14.25 -29.57
N ASN A 479 9.54 -14.25 -30.84
CA ASN A 479 10.95 -14.33 -31.18
C ASN A 479 11.75 -13.15 -30.59
N PHE A 480 11.15 -11.96 -30.41
CA PHE A 480 11.80 -10.80 -29.82
C PHE A 480 11.82 -10.81 -28.29
N PHE A 481 10.83 -11.43 -27.63
CA PHE A 481 10.85 -11.61 -26.18
C PHE A 481 11.98 -12.55 -25.71
N PHE A 482 12.46 -13.40 -26.62
CA PHE A 482 13.45 -14.41 -26.32
C PHE A 482 14.76 -14.25 -27.09
N SER A 483 14.77 -13.46 -28.18
CA SER A 483 16.02 -13.02 -28.79
C SER A 483 16.71 -12.03 -27.87
N HIS A 484 18.01 -12.16 -27.73
CA HIS A 484 18.80 -11.13 -27.07
C HIS A 484 18.73 -9.80 -27.84
N ALA A 485 18.66 -8.69 -27.12
CA ALA A 485 19.06 -7.41 -27.69
C ALA A 485 20.54 -7.52 -28.13
N PRO A 486 20.90 -7.11 -29.36
CA PRO A 486 22.31 -6.90 -29.68
C PRO A 486 22.79 -5.74 -28.82
N ASP A 487 23.78 -5.98 -27.95
CA ASP A 487 24.42 -4.87 -27.25
C ASP A 487 24.97 -3.90 -28.28
N HIS A 488 24.66 -2.62 -28.08
CA HIS A 488 25.33 -1.53 -28.76
C HIS A 488 26.83 -1.76 -28.61
N VAL A 489 27.48 -1.95 -29.76
CA VAL A 489 28.93 -1.90 -29.91
C VAL A 489 29.42 -0.72 -29.08
N ARG A 490 30.17 -1.01 -28.01
CA ARG A 490 31.00 0.00 -27.35
C ARG A 490 31.74 0.71 -28.47
N GLU A 491 31.50 2.01 -28.61
CA GLU A 491 32.27 2.92 -29.45
C GLU A 491 33.75 2.71 -29.12
N LYS A 492 34.39 1.79 -29.85
CA LYS A 492 35.84 1.75 -29.96
C LYS A 492 36.17 2.97 -30.78
N GLY A 493 36.82 3.93 -30.13
CA GLY A 493 37.33 5.12 -30.77
C GLY A 493 38.00 4.76 -32.09
N MET A 494 37.51 5.39 -33.16
CA MET A 494 38.31 5.59 -34.36
C MET A 494 39.15 6.84 -34.09
N ILE A 495 40.40 6.58 -33.71
CA ILE A 495 41.51 7.50 -33.92
C ILE A 495 42.12 7.13 -35.28
N ASP A 496 42.39 8.16 -36.08
CA ASP A 496 43.20 8.25 -37.30
C ASP A 496 42.66 7.72 -38.64
N ALA A 497 42.21 8.68 -39.47
CA ALA A 497 42.82 9.00 -40.77
C ALA A 497 42.53 10.46 -41.16
#